data_AF-A0A1I3L0U3-F1
#
_entry.id   AF-A0A1I3L0U3-F1
#
_cell.length_a   1.000
_cell.length_b   1.000
_cell.length_c   1.000
_cell.angle_alpha   90.00
_cell.angle_beta   90.00
_cell.angle_gamma   90.00
#
_symmetry.space_group_name_H-M   'P 1'
#
loop_
_entity.id
_entity.type
_entity.pdbx_description
1 polymer ?
#
loop_
_entity_poly.entity_id
_entity_poly.type
_entity_poly.pdbx_seq_one_letter_code
_entity_poly.pdbx_strand_id
1 'polypeptide(L)'
;MPTQFEWLRRIKAVEREYAVVLAAVSHFREVIRHDPLLLPSELQMRDCTAASNGLEATYIVRMFAEFEAGLRQFWQSQRPTRPQMRDLLDRIAARQYVSFDSLSETHAVRELRNGFVHGSDSELEKLSLTQCRSSLCIFFGFLPLQW
;
A
#
# COMPACT_ATOMS: atom_id res chain seq x y z
N MET A 1 -19.94 -12.07 3.41
CA MET A 1 -19.38 -10.72 3.20
C MET A 1 -18.07 -10.65 3.97
N PRO A 2 -16.98 -10.14 3.39
CA PRO A 2 -15.72 -10.01 4.10
C PRO A 2 -15.86 -9.13 5.33
N THR A 3 -15.30 -9.56 6.45
CA THR A 3 -15.31 -8.82 7.72
C THR A 3 -14.18 -7.80 7.76
N GLN A 4 -14.22 -6.88 8.73
CA GLN A 4 -13.11 -5.98 9.02
C GLN A 4 -11.77 -6.73 9.16
N PHE A 5 -11.80 -7.86 9.87
CA PHE A 5 -10.62 -8.69 10.11
C PHE A 5 -10.03 -9.26 8.82
N GLU A 6 -10.86 -9.65 7.86
CA GLU A 6 -10.39 -10.17 6.58
C GLU A 6 -9.63 -9.10 5.78
N TRP A 7 -10.15 -7.87 5.73
CA TRP A 7 -9.47 -6.77 5.06
C TRP A 7 -8.18 -6.35 5.77
N LEU A 8 -8.18 -6.26 7.11
CA LEU A 8 -6.96 -6.03 7.88
C LEU A 8 -5.91 -7.12 7.62
N ARG A 9 -6.33 -8.38 7.48
CA ARG A 9 -5.43 -9.48 7.13
C ARG A 9 -4.87 -9.32 5.73
N ARG A 10 -5.67 -8.89 4.75
CA ARG A 10 -5.22 -8.65 3.37
C ARG A 10 -4.20 -7.52 3.30
N ILE A 11 -4.45 -6.38 3.97
CA ILE A 11 -3.50 -5.27 4.06
C ILE A 11 -2.17 -5.74 4.68
N LYS A 12 -2.23 -6.48 5.80
CA LYS A 12 -1.03 -7.04 6.46
C LYS A 12 -0.31 -8.09 5.61
N ALA A 13 -1.03 -8.85 4.78
CA ALA A 13 -0.43 -9.85 3.90
C ALA A 13 0.47 -9.19 2.85
N VAL A 14 0.13 -8.00 2.37
CA VAL A 14 0.96 -7.24 1.42
C VAL A 14 2.32 -6.86 2.03
N GLU A 15 2.37 -6.45 3.30
CA GLU A 15 3.65 -6.18 4.00
C GLU A 15 4.50 -7.44 4.16
N ARG A 16 3.88 -8.57 4.50
CA ARG A 16 4.60 -9.84 4.62
C ARG A 16 5.18 -10.30 3.29
N GLU A 17 4.41 -10.16 2.21
CA GLU A 17 4.88 -10.49 0.88
C GLU A 17 6.01 -9.55 0.44
N TYR A 18 5.90 -8.24 0.71
CA TYR A 18 6.99 -7.29 0.50
C TYR A 18 8.27 -7.74 1.21
N ALA A 19 8.19 -8.13 2.49
CA ALA A 19 9.36 -8.58 3.25
C ALA A 19 10.04 -9.81 2.61
N VAL A 20 9.24 -10.79 2.14
CA VAL A 20 9.76 -11.97 1.45
C VAL A 20 10.43 -11.59 0.12
N VAL A 21 9.79 -10.75 -0.68
CA VAL A 21 10.33 -10.34 -1.98
C VAL A 21 11.57 -9.45 -1.82
N LEU A 22 11.60 -8.56 -0.82
CA LEU A 22 12.77 -7.76 -0.50
C LEU A 22 13.96 -8.65 -0.14
N ALA A 23 13.75 -9.67 0.69
CA ALA A 23 14.79 -10.64 1.02
C ALA A 23 15.28 -11.40 -0.21
N ALA A 24 14.35 -11.87 -1.05
CA ALA A 24 14.67 -12.60 -2.28
C ALA A 24 15.46 -11.74 -3.28
N VAL A 25 15.01 -10.51 -3.54
CA VAL A 25 15.68 -9.56 -4.45
C VAL A 25 17.06 -9.19 -3.90
N SER A 26 17.19 -8.94 -2.59
CA SER A 26 18.48 -8.63 -1.96
C SER A 26 19.45 -9.79 -2.08
N HIS A 27 18.98 -11.02 -1.81
CA HIS A 27 19.79 -12.22 -1.96
C HIS A 27 20.22 -12.44 -3.41
N PHE A 28 19.27 -12.35 -4.36
CA PHE A 28 19.56 -12.49 -5.78
C PHE A 28 20.60 -11.48 -6.26
N ARG A 29 20.48 -10.21 -5.83
CA ARG A 29 21.45 -9.14 -6.12
C ARG A 29 22.85 -9.45 -5.60
N GLU A 30 22.97 -10.09 -4.44
CA GLU A 30 24.26 -10.51 -3.93
C GLU A 30 24.84 -11.65 -4.76
N VAL A 31 24.03 -12.66 -5.07
CA VAL A 31 24.45 -13.82 -5.87
C VAL A 31 24.95 -13.42 -7.26
N ILE A 32 24.20 -12.59 -7.99
CA ILE A 32 24.61 -12.14 -9.33
C ILE A 32 25.82 -11.19 -9.32
N ARG A 33 26.16 -10.59 -8.17
CA ARG A 33 27.38 -9.79 -8.03
C ARG A 33 28.62 -10.69 -8.03
N HIS A 34 28.52 -11.87 -7.42
CA HIS A 34 29.61 -12.85 -7.38
C HIS A 34 29.67 -13.71 -8.64
N ASP A 35 28.52 -14.03 -9.24
CA ASP A 35 28.44 -14.77 -10.49
C ASP A 35 27.43 -14.13 -11.46
N PRO A 36 27.89 -13.20 -12.32
CA PRO A 36 27.03 -12.54 -13.30
C PRO A 36 26.41 -13.48 -14.34
N LEU A 37 26.92 -14.71 -14.52
CA LEU A 37 26.37 -15.68 -15.48
C LEU A 37 25.01 -16.24 -15.04
N LEU A 38 24.64 -16.05 -13.77
CA LEU A 38 23.31 -16.41 -13.25
C LEU A 38 22.21 -15.42 -13.67
N LEU A 39 22.59 -14.28 -14.25
CA LEU A 39 21.63 -13.32 -14.78
C LEU A 39 21.13 -13.79 -16.15
N PRO A 40 19.81 -13.87 -16.39
CA PRO A 40 19.25 -14.14 -17.71
C PRO A 40 19.80 -13.18 -18.77
N SER A 41 20.01 -13.68 -19.99
CA SER A 41 20.65 -12.94 -21.10
C SER A 41 19.93 -11.64 -21.49
N GLU A 42 18.64 -11.55 -21.21
CA GLU A 42 17.80 -10.40 -21.53
C GLU A 42 17.89 -9.29 -20.48
N LEU A 43 18.47 -9.59 -19.31
CA LEU A 43 18.53 -8.69 -18.17
C LEU A 43 19.94 -8.14 -17.96
N GLN A 44 20.00 -6.95 -17.38
CA GLN A 44 21.23 -6.29 -16.98
C GLN A 44 21.22 -6.01 -15.48
N MET A 45 22.40 -5.84 -14.89
CA MET A 45 22.55 -5.50 -13.47
C MET A 45 21.78 -4.23 -13.06
N ARG A 46 21.61 -3.29 -14.01
CA ARG A 46 20.79 -2.09 -13.83
C ARG A 46 19.31 -2.41 -13.64
N ASP A 47 18.79 -3.46 -14.27
CA ASP A 47 17.39 -3.86 -14.15
C ASP A 47 17.12 -4.45 -12.77
N CYS A 48 18.06 -5.22 -12.22
CA CYS A 48 17.97 -5.71 -10.83
C CYS A 48 18.01 -4.56 -9.81
N THR A 49 18.83 -3.54 -10.08
CA THR A 49 18.88 -2.33 -9.24
C THR A 49 17.58 -1.54 -9.34
N ALA A 50 17.06 -1.33 -10.55
CA ALA A 50 15.79 -0.66 -10.77
C ALA A 50 14.62 -1.39 -10.09
N ALA A 51 14.55 -2.72 -10.22
CA ALA A 51 13.53 -3.54 -9.55
C ALA A 51 13.62 -3.42 -8.03
N SER A 52 14.82 -3.47 -7.45
CA SER A 52 15.02 -3.27 -6.01
C SER A 52 14.60 -1.88 -5.53
N ASN A 53 14.90 -0.84 -6.31
CA ASN A 53 14.57 0.55 -5.95
C ASN A 53 13.06 0.84 -6.07
N GLY A 54 12.38 0.22 -7.04
CA GLY A 54 10.94 0.36 -7.26
C GLY A 54 10.07 -0.55 -6.40
N LEU A 55 10.67 -1.47 -5.64
CA LEU A 55 9.95 -2.52 -4.93
C LEU A 55 9.01 -1.96 -3.87
N GLU A 56 9.51 -1.08 -2.99
CA GLU A 56 8.70 -0.52 -1.90
C GLU A 56 7.51 0.28 -2.44
N ALA A 57 7.75 1.13 -3.44
CA ALA A 57 6.70 1.91 -4.11
C ALA A 57 5.62 0.98 -4.70
N THR A 58 6.02 -0.09 -5.38
CA THR A 58 5.10 -1.09 -5.95
C THR A 58 4.19 -1.69 -4.88
N TYR A 59 4.76 -2.07 -3.73
CA TYR A 59 3.99 -2.66 -2.64
C TYR A 59 3.15 -1.64 -1.87
N ILE A 60 3.55 -0.36 -1.80
CA ILE A 60 2.69 0.72 -1.28
C ILE A 60 1.44 0.89 -2.15
N VAL A 61 1.60 0.93 -3.48
CA VAL A 61 0.46 1.02 -4.41
C VAL A 61 -0.49 -0.16 -4.22
N ARG A 62 0.06 -1.38 -4.15
CA ARG A 62 -0.75 -2.59 -3.95
C ARG A 62 -1.44 -2.62 -2.59
N MET A 63 -0.77 -2.20 -1.52
CA MET A 63 -1.36 -2.13 -0.18
C MET A 63 -2.52 -1.15 -0.13
N PHE A 64 -2.35 0.02 -0.76
CA PHE A 64 -3.42 1.01 -0.87
C PHE A 64 -4.60 0.46 -1.67
N ALA A 65 -4.36 -0.32 -2.72
CA ALA A 65 -5.44 -0.94 -3.50
C ALA A 65 -6.30 -1.91 -2.67
N GLU A 66 -5.69 -2.73 -1.82
CA GLU A 66 -6.42 -3.60 -0.88
C GLU A 66 -7.26 -2.79 0.12
N PHE A 67 -6.69 -1.71 0.65
CA PHE A 67 -7.39 -0.78 1.53
C PHE A 67 -8.58 -0.09 0.82
N GLU A 68 -8.37 0.45 -0.38
CA GLU A 68 -9.41 1.09 -1.19
C GLU A 68 -10.55 0.11 -1.50
N ALA A 69 -10.22 -1.12 -1.90
CA ALA A 69 -11.22 -2.15 -2.17
C ALA A 69 -12.11 -2.42 -0.95
N GLY A 70 -11.51 -2.52 0.24
CA GLY A 70 -12.25 -2.67 1.49
C GLY A 70 -13.15 -1.49 1.83
N LEU A 71 -12.65 -0.26 1.68
CA LEU A 71 -13.46 0.95 1.89
C LEU A 71 -14.61 1.07 0.89
N ARG A 72 -14.38 0.73 -0.38
CA ARG A 72 -15.44 0.75 -1.39
C ARG A 72 -16.50 -0.31 -1.11
N GLN A 73 -16.12 -1.50 -0.66
CA GLN A 73 -17.08 -2.52 -0.25
C GLN A 73 -17.91 -2.04 0.94
N PHE A 74 -17.27 -1.50 1.98
CA PHE A 74 -17.96 -0.93 3.14
C PHE A 74 -18.93 0.18 2.73
N TRP A 75 -18.48 1.12 1.91
CA TRP A 75 -19.33 2.21 1.46
C TRP A 75 -20.52 1.72 0.65
N GLN A 76 -20.32 0.74 -0.23
CA GLN A 76 -21.38 0.16 -1.07
C GLN A 76 -22.45 -0.57 -0.27
N SER A 77 -22.12 -1.17 0.89
CA SER A 77 -23.14 -1.80 1.73
C SER A 77 -24.03 -0.78 2.45
N GLN A 78 -23.57 0.48 2.53
CA GLN A 78 -24.27 1.56 3.23
C GLN A 78 -24.93 2.58 2.28
N ARG A 79 -24.36 2.78 1.08
CA ARG A 79 -24.74 3.84 0.15
C ARG A 79 -24.56 3.41 -1.31
N PRO A 80 -25.46 3.81 -2.23
CA PRO A 80 -25.34 3.49 -3.64
C PRO A 80 -24.34 4.38 -4.41
N THR A 81 -23.80 5.43 -3.77
CA THR A 81 -22.90 6.40 -4.43
C THR A 81 -21.47 5.87 -4.54
N ARG A 82 -20.70 6.43 -5.49
CA ARG A 82 -19.28 6.08 -5.71
C ARG A 82 -18.41 7.34 -5.71
N PRO A 83 -18.15 7.94 -4.53
CA PRO A 83 -17.31 9.14 -4.44
C PRO A 83 -15.85 8.84 -4.86
N GLN A 84 -15.13 9.91 -5.19
CA GLN A 84 -13.68 9.86 -5.39
C GLN A 84 -12.97 9.47 -4.08
N MET A 85 -11.74 8.96 -4.17
CA MET A 85 -11.05 8.37 -3.01
C MET A 85 -10.88 9.36 -1.85
N ARG A 86 -10.57 10.63 -2.13
CA ARG A 86 -10.48 11.70 -1.12
C ARG A 86 -11.81 11.88 -0.39
N ASP A 87 -12.88 12.13 -1.12
CA ASP A 87 -14.22 12.33 -0.55
C ASP A 87 -14.73 11.07 0.17
N LEU A 88 -14.34 9.88 -0.30
CA LEU A 88 -14.67 8.61 0.33
C LEU A 88 -14.06 8.54 1.74
N LEU A 89 -12.78 8.88 1.89
CA LEU A 89 -12.11 8.93 3.19
C LEU A 89 -12.77 9.92 4.12
N ASP A 90 -12.97 11.16 3.66
CA ASP A 90 -13.57 12.23 4.45
C ASP A 90 -14.98 11.85 4.95
N ARG A 91 -15.79 11.25 4.07
CA ARG A 91 -17.16 10.81 4.41
C ARG A 91 -17.17 9.61 5.35
N ILE A 92 -16.27 8.65 5.18
CA ILE A 92 -16.17 7.51 6.10
C ILE A 92 -15.69 8.00 7.46
N ALA A 93 -14.66 8.84 7.50
CA ALA A 93 -14.10 9.39 8.73
C ALA A 93 -15.15 10.15 9.55
N ALA A 94 -15.93 11.02 8.90
CA ALA A 94 -17.01 11.75 9.54
C ALA A 94 -18.11 10.83 10.12
N ARG A 95 -18.35 9.67 9.50
CA ARG A 95 -19.40 8.73 9.93
C ARG A 95 -18.94 7.73 10.98
N GLN A 96 -17.66 7.36 10.95
CA GLN A 96 -17.06 6.36 11.84
C GLN A 96 -16.23 7.00 12.96
N TYR A 97 -16.31 8.33 13.11
CA TYR A 97 -15.58 9.09 14.13
C TYR A 97 -14.07 8.82 14.11
N VAL A 98 -13.49 8.68 12.91
CA VAL A 98 -12.04 8.55 12.75
C VAL A 98 -11.37 9.84 13.21
N SER A 99 -10.30 9.73 14.00
CA SER A 99 -9.58 10.91 14.48
C SER A 99 -8.99 11.71 13.31
N PHE A 100 -8.85 13.03 13.50
CA PHE A 100 -8.23 13.91 12.51
C PHE A 100 -6.83 13.42 12.13
N ASP A 101 -6.02 13.00 13.10
CA ASP A 101 -4.66 12.50 12.87
C ASP A 101 -4.69 11.23 12.00
N SER A 102 -5.57 10.27 12.31
CA SER A 102 -5.69 9.03 11.54
C SER A 102 -6.14 9.29 10.09
N LEU A 103 -7.06 10.23 9.89
CA LEU A 103 -7.50 10.66 8.56
C LEU A 103 -6.35 11.36 7.81
N SER A 104 -5.64 12.27 8.47
CA SER A 104 -4.50 12.99 7.90
C SER A 104 -3.39 12.06 7.44
N GLU A 105 -2.99 11.10 8.29
CA GLU A 105 -2.00 10.08 7.95
C GLU A 105 -2.46 9.21 6.77
N THR A 106 -3.74 8.82 6.73
CA THR A 106 -4.31 8.06 5.60
C THR A 106 -4.28 8.88 4.30
N HIS A 107 -4.52 10.19 4.40
CA HIS A 107 -4.38 11.11 3.26
C HIS A 107 -2.92 11.18 2.79
N ALA A 108 -1.95 11.21 3.70
CA ALA A 108 -0.53 11.20 3.35
C ALA A 108 -0.16 9.92 2.57
N VAL A 109 -0.67 8.75 2.96
CA VAL A 109 -0.47 7.50 2.19
C VAL A 109 -1.10 7.58 0.80
N ARG A 110 -2.30 8.18 0.67
CA ARG A 110 -2.94 8.40 -0.63
C ARG A 110 -2.08 9.29 -1.53
N GLU A 111 -1.60 10.42 -1.01
CA GLU A 111 -0.77 11.35 -1.78
C GLU A 111 0.56 10.72 -2.18
N LEU A 112 1.18 9.94 -1.30
CA LEU A 112 2.37 9.15 -1.63
C LEU A 112 2.11 8.17 -2.78
N ARG A 113 1.00 7.43 -2.73
CA ARG A 113 0.58 6.53 -3.81
C ARG A 113 0.35 7.30 -5.12
N ASN A 114 -0.33 8.45 -5.06
CA ASN A 114 -0.58 9.27 -6.24
C ASN A 114 0.74 9.74 -6.85
N GLY A 115 1.71 10.11 -6.02
CA GLY A 115 3.04 10.50 -6.47
C GLY A 115 3.76 9.39 -7.25
N PHE A 116 3.71 8.15 -6.74
CA PHE A 116 4.29 6.99 -7.45
C PHE A 116 3.58 6.67 -8.77
N VAL A 117 2.27 6.88 -8.86
CA VAL A 117 1.50 6.59 -10.08
C VAL A 117 1.68 7.68 -11.14
N HIS A 118 1.80 8.94 -10.72
CA HIS A 118 1.88 10.09 -11.63
C HIS A 118 3.32 10.55 -11.93
N GLY A 119 4.33 9.87 -11.38
CA GLY A 119 5.74 10.15 -11.65
C GLY A 119 6.22 11.50 -11.11
N SER A 120 5.56 12.03 -10.07
CA SER A 120 5.98 13.28 -9.45
C SER A 120 7.14 13.03 -8.48
N ASP A 121 8.32 13.58 -8.76
CA ASP A 121 9.50 13.68 -7.88
C ASP A 121 9.26 14.60 -6.67
N SER A 122 8.06 14.59 -6.10
CA SER A 122 7.81 15.37 -4.90
C SER A 122 8.62 14.75 -3.77
N GLU A 123 9.39 15.60 -3.08
CA GLU A 123 10.02 15.37 -1.78
C GLU A 123 8.97 15.12 -0.68
N LEU A 124 8.00 14.25 -0.95
CA LEU A 124 7.15 13.71 0.09
C LEU A 124 8.07 12.96 1.04
N GLU A 125 7.99 13.33 2.32
CA GLU A 125 8.59 12.59 3.41
C GLU A 125 8.25 11.11 3.21
N LYS A 126 9.24 10.31 2.81
CA LYS A 126 9.01 8.96 2.28
C LYS A 126 8.56 8.08 3.44
N LEU A 127 7.24 7.94 3.61
CA LEU A 127 6.66 6.97 4.52
C LEU A 127 7.13 5.59 4.08
N SER A 128 7.73 4.85 5.00
CA SER A 128 8.02 3.43 4.81
C SER A 128 6.73 2.64 4.63
N LEU A 129 6.83 1.49 3.96
CA LEU A 129 5.69 0.60 3.80
C LEU A 129 5.06 0.20 5.15
N THR A 130 5.86 0.04 6.21
CA THR A 130 5.39 -0.25 7.56
C THR A 130 4.55 0.90 8.15
N GLN A 131 4.98 2.14 7.93
CA GLN A 131 4.21 3.33 8.34
C GLN A 131 2.89 3.40 7.56
N CYS A 132 2.93 3.22 6.24
CA CYS A 132 1.72 3.15 5.43
C CYS A 132 0.75 2.09 5.94
N ARG A 133 1.23 0.86 6.19
CA ARG A 133 0.40 -0.21 6.74
C ARG A 133 -0.22 0.17 8.08
N SER A 134 0.55 0.76 9.00
CA SER A 134 0.05 1.16 10.30
C SER A 134 -1.09 2.17 10.17
N SER A 135 -0.90 3.25 9.43
CA SER A 135 -1.93 4.29 9.25
C SER A 135 -3.18 3.74 8.58
N LEU A 136 -3.03 2.94 7.51
CA LEU A 136 -4.17 2.30 6.83
C LEU A 136 -4.94 1.34 7.75
N CYS A 137 -4.24 0.49 8.52
CA CYS A 137 -4.88 -0.42 9.47
C CYS A 137 -5.57 0.31 10.62
N ILE A 138 -4.98 1.40 11.13
CA ILE A 138 -5.58 2.24 12.17
C ILE A 138 -6.90 2.82 11.68
N PHE A 139 -6.89 3.48 10.50
CA PHE A 139 -8.11 4.01 9.89
C PHE A 139 -9.17 2.93 9.70
N PHE A 140 -8.77 1.79 9.15
CA PHE A 140 -9.68 0.68 8.88
C PHE A 140 -10.24 0.05 10.18
N GLY A 141 -9.50 0.16 11.29
CA GLY A 141 -9.89 -0.27 12.63
C GLY A 141 -11.11 0.46 13.19
N PHE A 142 -11.43 1.66 12.68
CA PHE A 142 -12.65 2.41 13.07
C PHE A 142 -13.93 1.88 12.40
N LEU A 143 -13.83 1.04 11.38
CA LEU A 143 -15.01 0.46 10.73
C LEU A 143 -15.71 -0.55 11.64
N PRO A 144 -17.02 -0.82 11.45
CA PRO A 144 -17.70 -1.88 12.19
C PRO A 144 -17.09 -3.25 11.83
N LEU A 145 -17.20 -4.24 12.73
CA LEU A 145 -16.64 -5.58 12.49
C LEU A 145 -17.22 -6.27 11.25
N GLN A 146 -18.47 -5.94 10.92
CA GLN A 146 -19.26 -6.52 9.83
C GLN A 146 -20.10 -5.42 9.17
N TRP A 147 -20.33 -5.56 7.86
CA TRP A 147 -21.16 -4.66 7.05
C TRP A 147 -21.65 -5.32 5.76
#